data_AF-A0A1C7M5U9-F1
#
_entry.id   AF-A0A1C7M5U9-F1
#
_cell.length_a   1.000
_cell.length_b   1.000
_cell.length_c   1.000
_cell.angle_alpha   90.00
_cell.angle_beta   90.00
_cell.angle_gamma   90.00
#
_symmetry.space_group_name_H-M   'P 1'
#
loop_
_entity.id
_entity.type
_entity.pdbx_description
1 polymer ?
#
loop_
_entity_poly.entity_id
_entity_poly.type
_entity_poly.pdbx_seq_one_letter_code
_entity_poly.pdbx_strand_id
1 'polypeptide(L)'
;MVKWGKFEEECGKLTKAREVFQTALEYVGNEEEQLEKAQAIFNAFAKMETRQKEYERARVIYKFALSRLPRSKPNALYAAYTQFEKQHGTRVTLEATVLGKGRIQYEEELSHDGRNYDVWLDYARLEEGALQDLRGEDATAEEEEQVYGRVREVYERAIAQTPPGNEKRYWRRYIFLWLNYALFEEIETKVNQLCFCISSG
;
A
#
# COMPACT_ATOMS: atom_id res chain seq x y z
N MET A 1 -26.86 10.40 -11.19
CA MET A 1 -26.67 10.77 -9.77
C MET A 1 -25.44 11.65 -9.52
N VAL A 2 -24.24 11.36 -10.07
CA VAL A 2 -23.03 12.22 -9.88
C VAL A 2 -23.26 13.69 -10.25
N LYS A 3 -23.96 13.98 -11.36
CA LYS A 3 -24.31 15.37 -11.74
C LYS A 3 -25.20 16.07 -10.70
N TRP A 4 -26.10 15.32 -10.06
CA TRP A 4 -27.01 15.86 -9.05
C TRP A 4 -26.30 16.11 -7.72
N GLY A 5 -25.37 15.23 -7.32
CA GLY A 5 -24.50 15.46 -6.17
C GLY A 5 -23.62 16.72 -6.34
N LYS A 6 -23.06 16.95 -7.53
CA LYS A 6 -22.32 18.19 -7.84
C LYS A 6 -23.20 19.44 -7.79
N PHE A 7 -24.43 19.35 -8.28
CA PHE A 7 -25.37 20.45 -8.24
C PHE A 7 -25.74 20.85 -6.80
N GLU A 8 -26.00 19.87 -5.92
CA GLU A 8 -26.27 20.13 -4.50
C GLU A 8 -25.04 20.69 -3.76
N GLU A 9 -23.83 20.29 -4.16
CA GLU A 9 -22.57 20.88 -3.69
C GLU A 9 -22.45 22.36 -4.10
N GLU A 10 -22.69 22.69 -5.38
CA GLU A 10 -22.69 24.07 -5.88
C GLU A 10 -23.75 24.94 -5.19
N CYS A 11 -24.87 24.33 -4.78
CA CYS A 11 -25.92 24.98 -4.00
C CYS A 11 -25.59 25.13 -2.49
N GLY A 12 -24.41 24.68 -2.04
CA GLY A 12 -23.97 24.76 -0.64
C GLY A 12 -24.64 23.77 0.31
N LYS A 13 -25.43 22.81 -0.19
CA LYS A 13 -26.18 21.84 0.63
C LYS A 13 -25.40 20.53 0.80
N LEU A 14 -24.34 20.57 1.59
CA LEU A 14 -23.40 19.45 1.76
C LEU A 14 -24.04 18.17 2.30
N THR A 15 -24.98 18.27 3.24
CA THR A 15 -25.69 17.11 3.80
C THR A 15 -26.47 16.36 2.71
N LYS A 16 -27.18 17.10 1.85
CA LYS A 16 -27.92 16.52 0.73
C LYS A 16 -26.98 15.94 -0.32
N ALA A 17 -25.90 16.64 -0.66
CA ALA A 17 -24.91 16.12 -1.59
C ALA A 17 -24.35 14.77 -1.10
N ARG A 18 -24.04 14.64 0.19
CA ARG A 18 -23.58 13.38 0.81
C ARG A 18 -24.61 12.27 0.72
N GLU A 19 -25.87 12.54 1.06
CA GLU A 19 -26.97 11.58 0.92
C GLU A 19 -27.09 11.10 -0.54
N VAL A 20 -27.03 12.01 -1.51
CA VAL A 20 -27.09 11.67 -2.94
C VAL A 20 -25.95 10.75 -3.36
N PHE A 21 -24.73 10.98 -2.88
CA PHE A 21 -23.60 10.11 -3.16
C PHE A 21 -23.73 8.75 -2.46
N GLN A 22 -24.23 8.70 -1.23
CA GLN A 22 -24.46 7.45 -0.50
C GLN A 22 -25.54 6.60 -1.17
N THR A 23 -26.71 7.17 -1.48
CA THR A 23 -27.78 6.48 -2.21
C THR A 23 -27.32 6.03 -3.60
N ALA A 24 -26.46 6.83 -4.26
CA ALA A 24 -25.87 6.42 -5.53
C ALA A 24 -25.01 5.15 -5.36
N LEU A 25 -24.20 5.07 -4.30
CA LEU A 25 -23.38 3.89 -4.02
C LEU A 25 -24.20 2.66 -3.61
N GLU A 26 -25.31 2.83 -2.90
CA GLU A 26 -26.23 1.75 -2.55
C GLU A 26 -26.94 1.18 -3.78
N TYR A 27 -27.26 2.03 -4.75
CA TYR A 27 -27.93 1.63 -5.98
C TYR A 27 -27.01 0.93 -6.97
N VAL A 28 -25.70 1.21 -6.93
CA VAL A 28 -24.70 0.51 -7.73
C VAL A 28 -24.45 -0.86 -7.09
N GLY A 29 -25.14 -1.88 -7.62
CA GLY A 29 -25.03 -3.28 -7.20
C GLY A 29 -23.67 -3.91 -7.53
N ASN A 30 -23.53 -5.19 -7.21
CA ASN A 30 -22.25 -5.93 -7.27
C ASN A 30 -21.90 -6.48 -8.67
N GLU A 31 -22.55 -6.01 -9.74
CA GLU A 31 -22.27 -6.46 -11.11
C GLU A 31 -21.03 -5.77 -11.70
N GLU A 32 -20.32 -6.48 -12.59
CA GLU A 32 -19.02 -6.05 -13.11
C GLU A 32 -19.10 -4.75 -13.96
N GLU A 33 -20.19 -4.53 -14.67
CA GLU A 33 -20.47 -3.31 -15.45
C GLU A 33 -20.83 -2.10 -14.54
N GLN A 34 -21.32 -2.39 -13.34
CA GLN A 34 -21.67 -1.39 -12.34
C GLN A 34 -20.44 -0.93 -11.55
N LEU A 35 -19.37 -1.74 -11.55
CA LEU A 35 -18.11 -1.46 -10.88
C LEU A 35 -17.41 -0.18 -11.38
N GLU A 36 -17.38 0.06 -12.69
CA GLU A 36 -16.81 1.29 -13.25
C GLU A 36 -17.62 2.53 -12.85
N LYS A 37 -18.96 2.39 -12.80
CA LYS A 37 -19.85 3.45 -12.31
C LYS A 37 -19.61 3.70 -10.81
N ALA A 38 -19.38 2.65 -10.03
CA ALA A 38 -19.00 2.76 -8.61
C ALA A 38 -17.70 3.55 -8.46
N GLN A 39 -16.67 3.23 -9.26
CA GLN A 39 -15.39 3.95 -9.24
C GLN A 39 -15.55 5.44 -9.53
N ALA A 40 -16.34 5.79 -10.55
CA ALA A 40 -16.62 7.18 -10.88
C ALA A 40 -17.34 7.92 -9.73
N ILE A 41 -18.29 7.25 -9.05
CA ILE A 41 -19.01 7.80 -7.90
C ILE A 41 -18.07 7.99 -6.71
N PHE A 42 -17.25 6.99 -6.35
CA PHE A 42 -16.28 7.09 -5.27
C PHE A 42 -15.27 8.23 -5.50
N ASN A 43 -14.74 8.34 -6.72
CA ASN A 43 -13.79 9.41 -7.05
C ASN A 43 -14.46 10.79 -6.99
N ALA A 44 -15.71 10.91 -7.46
CA ALA A 44 -16.46 12.16 -7.35
C ALA A 44 -16.76 12.53 -5.89
N PHE A 45 -17.13 11.56 -5.07
CA PHE A 45 -17.45 11.75 -3.66
C PHE A 45 -16.22 12.14 -2.84
N ALA A 46 -15.09 11.45 -3.03
CA ALA A 46 -13.84 11.80 -2.37
C ALA A 46 -13.32 13.20 -2.78
N LYS A 47 -13.45 13.56 -4.06
CA LYS A 47 -13.11 14.91 -4.55
C LYS A 47 -14.01 16.00 -3.97
N MET A 48 -15.29 15.71 -3.71
CA MET A 48 -16.20 16.65 -3.03
C MET A 48 -15.72 16.90 -1.60
N GLU A 49 -15.48 15.84 -0.81
CA GLU A 49 -14.99 16.00 0.57
C GLU A 49 -13.61 16.70 0.59
N THR A 50 -12.75 16.44 -0.40
CA THR A 50 -11.47 17.15 -0.55
C THR A 50 -11.66 18.66 -0.79
N ARG A 51 -12.62 19.07 -1.63
CA ARG A 51 -12.95 20.50 -1.85
C ARG A 51 -13.50 21.18 -0.60
N GLN A 52 -14.21 20.43 0.24
CA GLN A 52 -14.70 20.89 1.54
C GLN A 52 -13.64 20.84 2.65
N LYS A 53 -12.40 20.48 2.33
CA LYS A 53 -11.27 20.31 3.27
C LYS A 53 -11.52 19.22 4.33
N GLU A 54 -12.44 18.32 4.06
CA GLU A 54 -12.76 17.16 4.89
C GLU A 54 -11.86 15.97 4.50
N TYR A 55 -10.55 16.15 4.68
CA TYR A 55 -9.53 15.21 4.18
C TYR A 55 -9.67 13.81 4.80
N GLU A 56 -10.01 13.73 6.09
CA GLU A 56 -10.17 12.44 6.76
C GLU A 56 -11.36 11.64 6.20
N ARG A 57 -12.46 12.33 5.89
CA ARG A 57 -13.62 11.71 5.23
C ARG A 57 -13.25 11.24 3.82
N ALA A 58 -12.49 12.04 3.07
CA ALA A 58 -12.00 11.65 1.75
C ALA A 58 -11.13 10.38 1.83
N ARG A 59 -10.26 10.23 2.85
CA ARG A 59 -9.45 9.01 3.09
C ARG A 59 -10.31 7.79 3.33
N VAL A 60 -11.31 7.90 4.21
CA VAL A 60 -12.23 6.78 4.50
C VAL A 60 -12.94 6.31 3.22
N ILE A 61 -13.37 7.25 2.37
CA ILE A 61 -14.02 6.93 1.09
C ILE A 61 -13.05 6.21 0.15
N TYR A 62 -11.81 6.70 0.00
CA TYR A 62 -10.80 6.05 -0.83
C TYR A 62 -10.47 4.63 -0.34
N LYS A 63 -10.22 4.45 0.96
CA LYS A 63 -9.94 3.13 1.55
C LYS A 63 -11.11 2.16 1.36
N PHE A 64 -12.34 2.62 1.61
CA PHE A 64 -13.54 1.80 1.43
C PHE A 64 -13.71 1.38 -0.04
N ALA A 65 -13.52 2.30 -0.98
CA ALA A 65 -13.59 2.01 -2.39
C ALA A 65 -12.54 0.98 -2.82
N LEU A 66 -11.30 1.10 -2.35
CA LEU A 66 -10.23 0.15 -2.63
C LEU A 66 -10.48 -1.25 -2.04
N SER A 67 -11.15 -1.36 -0.89
CA SER A 67 -11.50 -2.66 -0.30
C SER A 67 -12.61 -3.41 -1.03
N ARG A 68 -13.50 -2.69 -1.75
CA ARG A 68 -14.71 -3.25 -2.35
C ARG A 68 -14.56 -3.55 -3.85
N LEU A 69 -13.60 -2.92 -4.51
CA LEU A 69 -13.32 -3.12 -5.92
C LEU A 69 -12.36 -4.32 -6.10
N PRO A 70 -12.61 -5.25 -7.04
CA PRO A 70 -11.69 -6.32 -7.36
C PRO A 70 -10.32 -5.76 -7.77
N ARG A 71 -9.27 -6.39 -7.26
CA ARG A 71 -7.88 -5.91 -7.28
C ARG A 71 -7.31 -5.67 -8.69
N SER A 72 -7.92 -6.26 -9.72
CA SER A 72 -7.46 -6.22 -11.12
C SER A 72 -7.81 -4.94 -11.90
N LYS A 73 -8.67 -4.04 -11.38
CA LYS A 73 -9.23 -2.91 -12.17
C LYS A 73 -8.99 -1.46 -11.69
N PRO A 74 -8.72 -1.11 -10.42
CA PRO A 74 -8.80 0.29 -10.01
C PRO A 74 -7.49 1.08 -10.18
N ASN A 75 -6.81 0.97 -11.32
CA ASN A 75 -5.60 1.77 -11.61
C ASN A 75 -5.87 3.29 -11.50
N ALA A 76 -7.03 3.74 -11.99
CA ALA A 76 -7.42 5.15 -11.95
C ALA A 76 -7.76 5.64 -10.54
N LEU A 77 -8.39 4.80 -9.71
CA LEU A 77 -8.76 5.18 -8.34
C LEU A 77 -7.54 5.18 -7.41
N TYR A 78 -6.64 4.21 -7.56
CA TYR A 78 -5.35 4.21 -6.86
C TYR A 78 -4.50 5.42 -7.24
N ALA A 79 -4.44 5.78 -8.53
CA ALA A 79 -3.72 6.97 -8.97
C ALA A 79 -4.33 8.24 -8.34
N ALA A 80 -5.65 8.35 -8.29
CA ALA A 80 -6.35 9.45 -7.64
C ALA A 80 -6.07 9.50 -6.12
N TYR A 81 -6.08 8.35 -5.43
CA TYR A 81 -5.76 8.28 -4.00
C TYR A 81 -4.31 8.65 -3.72
N THR A 82 -3.37 8.17 -4.55
CA THR A 82 -1.94 8.53 -4.44
C THR A 82 -1.74 10.03 -4.65
N GLN A 83 -2.41 10.63 -5.64
CA GLN A 83 -2.34 12.07 -5.88
C GLN A 83 -2.94 12.86 -4.72
N PHE A 84 -4.04 12.39 -4.14
CA PHE A 84 -4.66 12.97 -2.96
C PHE A 84 -3.71 12.94 -1.74
N GLU A 85 -3.10 11.79 -1.43
CA GLU A 85 -2.14 11.69 -0.32
C GLU A 85 -0.89 12.54 -0.58
N LYS A 86 -0.45 12.69 -1.84
CA LYS A 86 0.68 13.59 -2.16
C LYS A 86 0.37 15.06 -1.88
N GLN A 87 -0.89 15.47 -2.02
CA GLN A 87 -1.30 16.86 -1.87
C GLN A 87 -1.77 17.20 -0.45
N HIS A 88 -2.34 16.22 0.26
CA HIS A 88 -3.07 16.43 1.51
C HIS A 88 -2.76 15.40 2.61
N GLY A 89 -1.93 14.40 2.31
CA GLY A 89 -1.47 13.39 3.26
C GLY A 89 -0.31 13.87 4.12
N THR A 90 -0.10 13.16 5.22
CA THR A 90 1.16 13.22 5.97
C THR A 90 2.15 12.30 5.25
N ARG A 91 3.46 12.55 5.41
CA ARG A 91 4.51 11.69 4.86
C ARG A 91 4.26 10.20 5.18
N VAL A 92 3.93 9.91 6.43
CA VAL A 92 3.55 8.57 6.94
C VAL A 92 2.38 7.94 6.17
N THR A 93 1.30 8.69 5.90
CA THR A 93 0.09 8.12 5.25
C THR A 93 0.30 7.88 3.76
N LEU A 94 1.10 8.73 3.12
CA LEU A 94 1.54 8.56 1.74
C LEU A 94 2.41 7.30 1.62
N GLU A 95 3.43 7.17 2.47
CA GLU A 95 4.37 6.04 2.47
C GLU A 95 3.61 4.72 2.71
N ALA A 96 2.72 4.66 3.71
CA ALA A 96 1.89 3.48 3.97
C ALA A 96 1.04 3.06 2.77
N THR A 97 0.50 4.02 2.00
CA THR A 97 -0.30 3.76 0.80
C THR A 97 0.55 3.22 -0.35
N VAL A 98 1.72 3.82 -0.57
CA VAL A 98 2.66 3.40 -1.63
C VAL A 98 3.22 2.01 -1.33
N LEU A 99 3.63 1.76 -0.08
CA LEU A 99 4.07 0.45 0.40
C LEU A 99 2.99 -0.61 0.25
N GLY A 100 1.75 -0.29 0.66
CA GLY A 100 0.60 -1.19 0.50
C GLY A 100 0.35 -1.58 -0.97
N LYS A 101 0.49 -0.63 -1.91
CA LYS A 101 0.36 -0.92 -3.34
C LYS A 101 1.51 -1.80 -3.85
N GLY A 102 2.75 -1.49 -3.48
CA GLY A 102 3.92 -2.28 -3.87
C GLY A 102 3.81 -3.73 -3.42
N ARG A 103 3.40 -3.95 -2.15
CA ARG A 103 3.11 -5.29 -1.60
C ARG A 103 2.11 -6.06 -2.45
N ILE A 104 0.95 -5.47 -2.74
CA ILE A 104 -0.11 -6.13 -3.53
C ILE A 104 0.41 -6.52 -4.91
N GLN A 105 1.13 -5.62 -5.58
CA GLN A 105 1.67 -5.88 -6.91
C GLN A 105 2.65 -7.05 -6.90
N TYR A 106 3.61 -7.06 -5.97
CA TYR A 106 4.58 -8.15 -5.89
C TYR A 106 3.92 -9.48 -5.50
N GLU A 107 2.95 -9.48 -4.59
CA GLU A 107 2.19 -10.70 -4.26
C GLU A 107 1.41 -11.25 -5.46
N GLU A 108 0.83 -10.39 -6.30
CA GLU A 108 0.17 -10.81 -7.54
C GLU A 108 1.16 -11.39 -8.55
N GLU A 109 2.31 -10.74 -8.76
CA GLU A 109 3.37 -11.25 -9.64
C GLU A 109 3.91 -12.62 -9.15
N LEU A 110 4.10 -12.77 -7.83
CA LEU A 110 4.54 -14.02 -7.21
C LEU A 110 3.47 -15.12 -7.23
N SER A 111 2.19 -14.75 -7.29
CA SER A 111 1.10 -15.73 -7.48
C SER A 111 1.13 -16.35 -8.88
N HIS A 112 1.64 -15.62 -9.88
CA HIS A 112 1.82 -16.12 -11.23
C HIS A 112 3.11 -16.91 -11.40
N ASP A 113 4.23 -16.40 -10.87
CA ASP A 113 5.52 -17.09 -10.87
C ASP A 113 6.24 -16.92 -9.52
N GLY A 114 6.04 -17.88 -8.62
CA GLY A 114 6.67 -17.89 -7.30
C GLY A 114 8.19 -18.05 -7.32
N ARG A 115 8.81 -18.40 -8.46
CA ARG A 115 10.27 -18.54 -8.60
C ARG A 115 10.93 -17.34 -9.27
N ASN A 116 10.18 -16.26 -9.45
CA ASN A 116 10.74 -15.02 -9.95
C ASN A 116 11.56 -14.31 -8.84
N TYR A 117 12.84 -14.67 -8.74
CA TYR A 117 13.74 -14.10 -7.74
C TYR A 117 13.98 -12.60 -7.89
N ASP A 118 13.79 -12.03 -9.08
CA ASP A 118 13.89 -10.58 -9.27
C ASP A 118 12.79 -9.87 -8.50
N VAL A 119 11.56 -10.38 -8.58
CA VAL A 119 10.41 -9.86 -7.81
C VAL A 119 10.61 -10.04 -6.31
N TRP A 120 11.10 -11.21 -5.85
CA TRP A 120 11.43 -11.41 -4.43
C TRP A 120 12.48 -10.42 -3.91
N LEU A 121 13.52 -10.15 -4.70
CA LEU A 121 14.56 -9.18 -4.34
C LEU A 121 14.03 -7.75 -4.28
N ASP A 122 13.18 -7.36 -5.22
CA ASP A 122 12.57 -6.03 -5.24
C ASP A 122 11.51 -5.86 -4.14
N TYR A 123 10.81 -6.93 -3.78
CA TYR A 123 9.90 -6.94 -2.62
C TYR A 123 10.68 -6.81 -1.30
N ALA A 124 11.76 -7.55 -1.12
CA ALA A 124 12.59 -7.42 0.07
C ALA A 124 13.14 -5.99 0.25
N ARG A 125 13.63 -5.37 -0.84
CA ARG A 125 14.09 -3.97 -0.83
C ARG A 125 12.99 -2.97 -0.47
N LEU A 126 11.74 -3.23 -0.90
CA LEU A 126 10.60 -2.39 -0.54
C LEU A 126 10.36 -2.42 0.98
N GLU A 127 10.39 -3.60 1.59
CA GLU A 127 10.21 -3.74 3.05
C GLU A 127 11.41 -3.19 3.84
N GLU A 128 12.64 -3.41 3.36
CA GLU A 128 13.85 -2.82 3.98
C GLU A 128 13.81 -1.30 3.95
N GLY A 129 13.40 -0.72 2.82
CA GLY A 129 13.19 0.73 2.68
C GLY A 129 12.13 1.24 3.67
N ALA A 130 11.03 0.51 3.86
CA ALA A 130 10.02 0.84 4.85
C ALA A 130 10.56 0.85 6.29
N LEU A 131 11.44 -0.10 6.63
CA LEU A 131 12.08 -0.14 7.95
C LEU A 131 13.03 1.05 8.15
N GLN A 132 13.79 1.39 7.11
CA GLN A 132 14.72 2.52 7.15
C GLN A 132 13.97 3.86 7.27
N ASP A 133 12.88 4.05 6.53
CA ASP A 133 12.06 5.26 6.57
C ASP A 133 11.40 5.43 7.94
N LEU A 134 10.93 4.33 8.54
CA LEU A 134 10.34 4.32 9.88
C LEU A 134 11.32 4.80 10.95
N ARG A 135 12.59 4.38 10.88
CA ARG A 135 13.67 4.84 11.79
C ARG A 135 14.01 6.33 11.66
N GLY A 136 13.67 6.94 10.52
CA GLY A 136 13.79 8.38 10.33
C GLY A 136 12.71 9.19 11.06
N GLU A 137 11.75 8.53 11.69
CA GLU A 137 10.64 9.10 12.44
C GLU A 137 10.69 8.65 13.90
N ASP A 138 9.93 9.32 14.79
CA ASP A 138 9.78 8.92 16.20
C ASP A 138 8.90 7.65 16.34
N ALA A 139 9.31 6.57 15.68
CA ALA A 139 8.60 5.30 15.68
C ALA A 139 8.75 4.56 17.01
N THR A 140 7.72 3.81 17.38
CA THR A 140 7.78 2.97 18.57
C THR A 140 8.54 1.68 18.29
N ALA A 141 9.18 1.10 19.32
CA ALA A 141 9.88 -0.18 19.20
C ALA A 141 8.96 -1.32 18.70
N GLU A 142 7.67 -1.26 19.02
CA GLU A 142 6.67 -2.23 18.54
C GLU A 142 6.43 -2.11 17.02
N GLU A 143 6.42 -0.89 16.48
CA GLU A 143 6.26 -0.66 15.04
C GLU A 143 7.51 -1.09 14.26
N GLU A 144 8.70 -0.83 14.80
CA GLU A 144 9.96 -1.28 14.21
C GLU A 144 10.02 -2.82 14.14
N GLU A 145 9.70 -3.50 15.24
CA GLU A 145 9.67 -4.97 15.30
C GLU A 145 8.68 -5.55 14.27
N GLN A 146 7.53 -4.89 14.08
CA GLN A 146 6.54 -5.31 13.07
C GLN A 146 7.04 -5.16 11.63
N VAL A 147 7.74 -4.07 11.30
CA VAL A 147 8.32 -3.92 9.95
C VAL A 147 9.47 -4.89 9.77
N TYR A 148 10.35 -5.03 10.76
CA TYR A 148 11.47 -5.98 10.77
C TYR A 148 10.98 -7.41 10.54
N GLY A 149 9.92 -7.83 11.25
CA GLY A 149 9.28 -9.13 11.05
C GLY A 149 8.77 -9.35 9.62
N ARG A 150 8.24 -8.31 8.96
CA ARG A 150 7.80 -8.40 7.55
C ARG A 150 8.96 -8.58 6.58
N VAL A 151 10.07 -7.86 6.76
CA VAL A 151 11.28 -8.04 5.93
C VAL A 151 11.75 -9.49 6.01
N ARG A 152 11.83 -10.02 7.24
CA ARG A 152 12.22 -11.41 7.50
C ARG A 152 11.27 -12.40 6.83
N GLU A 153 9.97 -12.21 6.98
CA GLU A 153 8.96 -13.07 6.36
C GLU A 153 9.13 -13.14 4.82
N VAL A 154 9.37 -12.00 4.17
CA VAL A 154 9.60 -11.95 2.71
C VAL A 154 10.84 -12.76 2.33
N TYR A 155 11.95 -12.59 3.05
CA TYR A 155 13.18 -13.36 2.82
C TYR A 155 12.97 -14.87 3.03
N GLU A 156 12.32 -15.27 4.12
CA GLU A 156 12.06 -16.67 4.44
C GLU A 156 11.16 -17.34 3.39
N ARG A 157 10.11 -16.63 2.95
CA ARG A 157 9.24 -17.09 1.85
C ARG A 157 10.00 -17.22 0.53
N ALA A 158 10.86 -16.26 0.21
CA ALA A 158 11.69 -16.29 -1.00
C ALA A 158 12.69 -17.46 -0.97
N ILE A 159 13.29 -17.74 0.19
CA ILE A 159 14.25 -18.84 0.38
C ILE A 159 13.56 -20.20 0.24
N ALA A 160 12.30 -20.32 0.68
CA ALA A 160 11.52 -21.54 0.49
C ALA A 160 11.33 -21.91 -1.00
N GLN A 161 11.46 -20.93 -1.92
CA GLN A 161 11.40 -21.15 -3.36
C GLN A 161 12.74 -21.66 -3.89
N THR A 162 13.03 -22.95 -3.66
CA THR A 162 14.29 -23.56 -4.10
C THR A 162 14.40 -23.60 -5.63
N PRO A 163 15.55 -23.22 -6.22
CA PRO A 163 15.77 -23.26 -7.67
C PRO A 163 15.51 -24.65 -8.27
N PRO A 164 14.76 -24.75 -9.39
CA PRO A 164 14.56 -26.01 -10.08
C PRO A 164 15.81 -26.39 -10.90
N GLY A 165 16.30 -27.61 -10.72
CA GLY A 165 17.36 -28.19 -11.54
C GLY A 165 18.73 -27.49 -11.41
N ASN A 166 19.57 -27.63 -12.45
CA ASN A 166 20.96 -27.14 -12.46
C ASN A 166 21.14 -25.84 -13.27
N GLU A 167 20.06 -25.09 -13.49
CA GLU A 167 20.12 -23.85 -14.26
C GLU A 167 20.86 -22.75 -13.46
N LYS A 168 22.09 -22.45 -13.88
CA LYS A 168 22.97 -21.48 -13.21
C LYS A 168 22.33 -20.10 -12.98
N ARG A 169 21.35 -19.71 -13.81
CA ARG A 169 20.65 -18.42 -13.67
C ARG A 169 19.88 -18.32 -12.36
N TYR A 170 19.08 -19.32 -12.01
CA TYR A 170 18.29 -19.32 -10.78
C TYR A 170 19.18 -19.41 -9.55
N TRP A 171 20.21 -20.28 -9.59
CA TRP A 171 21.18 -20.41 -8.49
C TRP A 171 21.95 -19.14 -8.19
N ARG A 172 22.34 -18.37 -9.21
CA ARG A 172 22.98 -17.06 -9.01
C ARG A 172 22.07 -16.12 -8.24
N ARG A 173 20.81 -15.99 -8.64
CA ARG A 173 19.84 -15.12 -7.96
C ARG A 173 19.53 -15.61 -6.55
N TYR A 174 19.43 -16.92 -6.36
CA TYR A 174 19.22 -17.52 -5.05
C TYR A 174 20.38 -17.26 -4.08
N ILE A 175 21.63 -17.32 -4.56
CA ILE A 175 22.79 -16.93 -3.74
C ILE A 175 22.71 -15.45 -3.36
N PHE A 176 22.34 -14.56 -4.28
CA PHE A 176 22.15 -13.14 -3.96
C PHE A 176 21.05 -12.91 -2.92
N LEU A 177 19.96 -13.70 -2.96
CA LEU A 177 18.91 -13.64 -1.95
C LEU A 177 19.48 -13.93 -0.56
N TRP A 178 20.27 -14.99 -0.41
CA TRP A 178 20.94 -15.32 0.85
C TRP A 178 21.95 -14.27 1.29
N LEU A 179 22.74 -13.70 0.36
CA LEU A 179 23.70 -12.64 0.67
C LEU A 179 22.99 -11.38 1.17
N ASN A 180 21.89 -10.98 0.53
CA ASN A 180 21.11 -9.83 0.96
C ASN A 180 20.45 -10.08 2.33
N TYR A 181 19.89 -11.28 2.55
CA TYR A 181 19.30 -11.60 3.85
C TYR A 181 20.35 -11.60 4.97
N ALA A 182 21.52 -12.19 4.73
CA ALA A 182 22.61 -12.17 5.70
C ALA A 182 23.12 -10.75 5.97
N LEU A 183 23.18 -9.90 4.94
CA LEU A 183 23.55 -8.49 5.08
C LEU A 183 22.52 -7.73 5.91
N PHE A 184 21.23 -7.92 5.64
CA PHE A 184 20.14 -7.35 6.43
C PHE A 184 20.27 -7.73 7.91
N GLU A 185 20.36 -9.03 8.22
CA GLU A 185 20.53 -9.51 9.60
C GLU A 185 21.80 -8.94 10.27
N GLU A 186 22.90 -8.79 9.53
CA GLU A 186 24.14 -8.20 10.06
C GLU A 186 23.99 -6.71 10.37
N ILE A 187 23.31 -5.95 9.51
CA ILE A 187 23.05 -4.52 9.74
C ILE A 187 22.15 -4.35 10.97
N GLU A 188 21.08 -5.13 11.05
CA GLU A 188 20.09 -5.05 12.12
C GLU A 188 20.67 -5.45 13.49
N THR A 189 21.49 -6.50 13.53
CA THR A 189 22.19 -6.89 14.75
C THR A 189 23.18 -5.82 15.24
N LYS A 190 23.89 -5.13 14.34
CA LYS A 190 24.78 -4.02 14.71
C LYS A 190 24.01 -2.80 15.21
N VAL A 191 22.92 -2.42 14.55
CA VAL A 191 22.09 -1.28 14.96
C VAL A 191 21.51 -1.51 16.36
N ASN A 192 20.98 -2.71 16.63
CA ASN A 192 20.45 -3.06 17.95
C ASN A 192 21.52 -3.01 19.05
N GLN A 193 22.75 -3.43 18.77
CA GLN A 193 23.86 -3.32 19.72
C GLN A 193 24.23 -1.85 20.01
N LEU A 194 24.26 -0.98 19.00
CA LEU A 194 24.53 0.44 19.18
C LEU A 194 23.42 1.15 20.00
N CYS A 195 22.14 0.87 19.73
CA CYS A 195 21.02 1.44 20.50
C CYS A 195 21.05 1.01 21.98
N PHE A 196 21.44 -0.23 22.27
CA PHE A 196 21.60 -0.72 23.65
C PHE A 196 22.73 0.01 24.39
N CYS A 197 23.84 0.31 23.71
CA CYS A 197 24.95 1.06 24.29
C CYS A 197 24.59 2.53 24.60
N ILE A 198 23.76 3.18 23.78
CA ILE A 198 23.37 4.59 23.97
C ILE A 198 22.32 4.75 25.09
N SER A 199 21.43 3.77 25.27
CA SER A 199 20.39 3.80 26.31
C SER A 199 20.87 3.38 27.71
N SER A 200 22.08 2.80 27.81
CA SER A 200 22.67 2.29 29.05
C SER A 200 23.77 3.17 29.65
N GLY A 201 24.05 4.34 29.07
CA GLY A 201 25.07 5.30 29.51
C GLY A 201 24.47 6.65 29.86
#